data_AF-L0FTA7-F1
#
_entry.id   AF-L0FTA7-F1
#
_cell.length_a   1.000
_cell.length_b   1.000
_cell.length_c   1.000
_cell.angle_alpha   90.00
_cell.angle_beta   90.00
_cell.angle_gamma   90.00
#
_symmetry.space_group_name_H-M   'P 1'
#
loop_
_entity.id
_entity.type
_entity.pdbx_description
1 polymer ?
#
loop_
_entity_poly.entity_id
_entity_poly.type
_entity_poly.pdbx_seq_one_letter_code
_entity_poly.pdbx_strand_id
1 'polypeptide(L)'
;MHRFMLKNCFFLLLCICLGSCNVTTPKEENTIELIGIHHIELTDLKPCINVSFNGTLAQKNTLSDLLESDDMKEFRVDKTNENFYKDGMYDNKDQTGSFIYGVNYTIVLNSLSEKDRISELLKEKDIPANINSNGYFVSPETNSTLQDKAFQKALANAKTRITAYADSLDMHAEIIGVEELDDYQLYPVDGIVYNDKLIKKIKVKAHLVED
;
A
#
# COMPACT_ATOMS: atom_id res chain seq x y z
N MET A 1 -9.03 -57.41 -50.29
CA MET A 1 -7.73 -57.50 -49.59
C MET A 1 -6.88 -56.23 -49.67
N HIS A 2 -6.75 -55.57 -50.83
CA HIS A 2 -5.90 -54.36 -50.98
C HIS A 2 -6.25 -53.19 -50.05
N ARG A 3 -7.54 -52.90 -49.83
CA ARG A 3 -8.00 -51.81 -48.94
C ARG A 3 -7.70 -52.04 -47.45
N PHE A 4 -7.51 -53.30 -47.03
CA PHE A 4 -7.20 -53.65 -45.63
C PHE A 4 -5.70 -53.48 -45.35
N MET A 5 -4.86 -53.90 -46.32
CA MET A 5 -3.41 -53.68 -46.27
C MET A 5 -3.03 -52.19 -46.28
N LEU A 6 -3.73 -51.37 -47.09
CA LEU A 6 -3.44 -49.93 -47.14
C LEU A 6 -3.75 -49.22 -45.81
N LYS A 7 -4.84 -49.60 -45.13
CA LYS A 7 -5.19 -49.05 -43.81
C LYS A 7 -4.17 -49.41 -42.74
N ASN A 8 -3.67 -50.66 -42.75
CA ASN A 8 -2.67 -51.09 -41.77
C ASN A 8 -1.30 -50.45 -42.02
N CYS A 9 -0.89 -50.25 -43.27
CA CYS A 9 0.32 -49.49 -43.58
C CYS A 9 0.19 -48.02 -43.17
N PHE A 10 -0.97 -47.39 -43.36
CA PHE A 10 -1.19 -46.01 -42.94
C PHE A 10 -1.17 -45.87 -41.41
N PHE A 11 -1.71 -46.85 -40.69
CA PHE A 11 -1.69 -46.88 -39.23
C PHE A 11 -0.27 -47.08 -38.67
N LEU A 12 0.54 -47.94 -39.30
CA LEU A 12 1.95 -48.13 -38.92
C LEU A 12 2.81 -46.89 -39.18
N LEU A 13 2.58 -46.19 -40.30
CA LEU A 13 3.26 -44.93 -40.60
C LEU A 13 2.86 -43.82 -39.61
N LEU A 14 1.59 -43.77 -39.19
CA LEU A 14 1.12 -42.81 -38.18
C LEU A 14 1.75 -43.07 -36.80
N CYS A 15 1.92 -44.35 -36.42
CA CYS A 15 2.55 -44.72 -35.16
C CYS A 15 4.05 -44.38 -35.12
N ILE A 16 4.76 -44.47 -36.25
CA ILE A 16 6.19 -44.12 -36.31
C ILE A 16 6.40 -42.60 -36.25
N CYS A 17 5.48 -41.80 -36.80
CA CYS A 17 5.56 -40.33 -36.72
C CYS A 17 5.29 -39.76 -35.31
N LEU A 18 4.63 -40.50 -34.42
CA LEU A 18 4.40 -40.09 -33.02
C LEU A 18 5.59 -40.42 -32.10
N GLY A 19 6.53 -41.27 -32.54
CA GLY A 19 7.72 -41.64 -31.78
C GLY A 19 8.87 -40.61 -31.84
N SER A 20 8.72 -39.55 -32.65
CA SER A 20 9.76 -38.51 -32.81
C SER A 20 9.40 -37.18 -32.16
N CYS A 21 8.42 -37.15 -31.26
CA CYS A 21 8.37 -36.10 -30.25
C CYS A 21 9.56 -36.36 -29.32
N ASN A 22 10.67 -35.65 -29.56
CA ASN A 22 11.68 -35.44 -28.53
C ASN A 22 10.95 -34.89 -27.31
N VAL A 23 10.62 -35.77 -26.36
CA VAL A 23 10.41 -35.38 -24.99
C VAL A 23 11.78 -34.93 -24.54
N THR A 24 12.11 -33.67 -24.81
CA THR A 24 13.06 -32.95 -23.98
C THR A 24 12.50 -33.07 -22.58
N THR A 25 13.06 -34.01 -21.81
CA THR A 25 13.02 -33.94 -20.37
C THR A 25 13.33 -32.49 -20.03
N PRO A 26 12.48 -31.78 -19.26
CA PRO A 26 12.90 -30.48 -18.75
C PRO A 26 14.21 -30.77 -18.02
N LYS A 27 15.31 -30.21 -18.53
CA LYS A 27 16.52 -30.08 -17.71
C LYS A 27 15.98 -29.48 -16.41
N GLU A 28 16.20 -30.14 -15.27
CA GLU A 28 15.97 -29.50 -13.99
C GLU A 28 16.79 -28.22 -14.03
N GLU A 29 16.12 -27.09 -14.29
CA GLU A 29 16.77 -25.80 -14.24
C GLU A 29 17.05 -25.61 -12.75
N ASN A 30 18.32 -25.79 -12.37
CA ASN A 30 18.80 -25.54 -11.02
C ASN A 30 18.49 -24.07 -10.73
N THR A 31 17.36 -23.82 -10.10
CA THR A 31 16.87 -22.48 -9.82
C THR A 31 16.62 -22.36 -8.34
N ILE A 32 16.89 -21.18 -7.82
CA ILE A 32 16.58 -20.82 -6.43
C ILE A 32 15.70 -19.60 -6.42
N GLU A 33 14.74 -19.60 -5.51
CA GLU A 33 13.88 -18.47 -5.23
C GLU A 33 14.06 -18.06 -3.77
N LEU A 34 14.39 -16.79 -3.54
CA LEU A 34 14.51 -16.23 -2.20
C LEU A 34 13.73 -14.93 -2.09
N ILE A 35 13.11 -14.73 -0.92
CA ILE A 35 12.42 -13.50 -0.57
C ILE A 35 13.35 -12.68 0.31
N GLY A 36 13.69 -11.50 -0.17
CA GLY A 36 14.33 -10.44 0.61
C GLY A 36 13.26 -9.60 1.28
N ILE A 37 13.48 -9.28 2.55
CA ILE A 37 12.55 -8.48 3.36
C ILE A 37 13.30 -7.29 3.92
N HIS A 38 12.70 -6.11 3.83
CA HIS A 38 13.21 -4.91 4.49
C HIS A 38 12.11 -4.20 5.27
N HIS A 39 12.47 -3.75 6.47
CA HIS A 39 11.62 -2.96 7.35
C HIS A 39 12.13 -1.52 7.36
N ILE A 40 11.23 -0.58 7.13
CA ILE A 40 11.47 0.85 7.33
C ILE A 40 10.66 1.28 8.54
N GLU A 41 11.34 1.84 9.54
CA GLU A 41 10.66 2.53 10.64
C GLU A 41 10.25 3.93 10.19
N LEU A 42 9.04 4.34 10.53
CA LEU A 42 8.44 5.61 10.13
C LEU A 42 8.63 6.70 11.19
N THR A 43 9.70 6.61 11.97
CA THR A 43 9.97 7.48 13.14
C THR A 43 10.15 8.95 12.80
N ASP A 44 10.54 9.25 11.56
CA ASP A 44 10.79 10.62 11.09
C ASP A 44 9.54 11.29 10.50
N LEU A 45 8.43 10.56 10.42
CA LEU A 45 7.18 11.11 9.89
C LEU A 45 6.47 11.97 10.93
N LYS A 46 5.84 13.03 10.45
CA LYS A 46 5.07 13.93 11.28
C LYS A 46 3.75 13.25 11.70
N PRO A 47 3.39 13.26 12.99
CA PRO A 47 2.10 12.75 13.41
C PRO A 47 0.97 13.58 12.82
N CYS A 48 -0.19 12.97 12.59
CA CYS A 48 -1.37 13.69 12.13
C CYS A 48 -2.64 13.19 12.83
N ILE A 49 -3.58 14.11 12.95
CA ILE A 49 -4.91 13.86 13.51
C ILE A 49 -5.99 14.15 12.47
N ASN A 50 -7.13 13.49 12.61
CA ASN A 50 -8.35 13.81 11.88
C ASN A 50 -9.31 14.54 12.82
N VAL A 51 -9.76 15.72 12.41
CA VAL A 51 -10.79 16.49 13.11
C VAL A 51 -12.09 16.37 12.33
N SER A 52 -13.04 15.63 12.90
CA SER A 52 -14.38 15.42 12.35
C SER A 52 -15.39 16.26 13.11
N PHE A 53 -16.21 17.02 12.39
CA PHE A 53 -17.26 17.86 12.98
C PHE A 53 -18.59 17.59 12.28
N ASN A 54 -19.67 17.54 13.06
CA ASN A 54 -21.05 17.59 12.57
C ASN A 54 -21.82 18.62 13.38
N GLY A 55 -22.43 19.62 12.73
CA GLY A 55 -23.22 20.63 13.43
C GLY A 55 -23.87 21.67 12.53
N THR A 56 -24.25 22.80 13.12
CA THR A 56 -24.92 23.89 12.39
C THR A 56 -23.97 24.64 11.45
N LEU A 57 -24.52 25.37 10.47
CA LEU A 57 -23.71 26.20 9.58
C LEU A 57 -22.86 27.24 10.34
N ALA A 58 -23.42 27.84 11.40
CA ALA A 58 -22.70 28.82 12.21
C ALA A 58 -21.47 28.21 12.88
N GLN A 59 -21.62 27.04 13.52
CA GLN A 59 -20.52 26.32 14.15
C GLN A 59 -19.48 25.84 13.12
N LYS A 60 -19.93 25.39 11.93
CA LYS A 60 -19.03 25.03 10.82
C LYS A 60 -18.15 26.22 10.43
N ASN A 61 -18.74 27.40 10.32
CA ASN A 61 -17.99 28.62 9.98
C ASN A 61 -17.02 28.99 11.10
N THR A 62 -17.42 28.89 12.37
CA THR A 62 -16.52 29.09 13.52
C THR A 62 -15.34 28.13 13.51
N LEU A 63 -15.55 26.86 13.13
CA LEU A 63 -14.47 25.90 12.95
C LEU A 63 -13.53 26.29 11.80
N SER A 64 -14.08 26.68 10.64
CA SER A 64 -13.27 27.18 9.52
C SER A 64 -12.42 28.38 9.93
N ASP A 65 -13.01 29.36 10.60
CA ASP A 65 -12.31 30.57 11.06
C ASP A 65 -11.18 30.24 12.06
N LEU A 66 -11.41 29.26 12.95
CA LEU A 66 -10.37 28.77 13.86
C LEU A 66 -9.22 28.11 13.08
N LEU A 67 -9.53 27.23 12.13
CA LEU A 67 -8.52 26.50 11.35
C LEU A 67 -7.72 27.40 10.41
N GLU A 68 -8.25 28.57 10.05
CA GLU A 68 -7.56 29.60 9.26
C GLU A 68 -6.86 30.67 10.12
N SER A 69 -6.98 30.59 11.45
CA SER A 69 -6.43 31.58 12.39
C SER A 69 -4.89 31.53 12.53
N ASP A 70 -4.33 32.59 13.11
CA ASP A 70 -2.89 32.67 13.40
C ASP A 70 -2.39 31.54 14.29
N ASP A 71 -3.22 31.07 15.23
CA ASP A 71 -2.89 29.97 16.16
C ASP A 71 -2.72 28.62 15.44
N MET A 72 -3.27 28.50 14.22
CA MET A 72 -3.23 27.28 13.43
C MET A 72 -2.21 27.31 12.29
N LYS A 73 -1.59 28.47 12.00
CA LYS A 73 -0.66 28.66 10.87
C LYS A 73 0.59 27.78 10.90
N GLU A 74 1.00 27.31 12.08
CA GLU A 74 2.15 26.42 12.22
C GLU A 74 1.85 24.98 11.81
N PHE A 75 0.57 24.62 11.73
CA PHE A 75 0.11 23.30 11.31
C PHE A 75 -0.25 23.31 9.83
N ARG A 76 -0.07 22.17 9.19
CA ARG A 76 -0.69 21.93 7.88
C ARG A 76 -2.08 21.39 8.11
N VAL A 77 -3.09 22.10 7.62
CA VAL A 77 -4.51 21.75 7.74
C VAL A 77 -5.09 21.52 6.35
N ASP A 78 -5.56 20.30 6.09
CA ASP A 78 -6.17 19.91 4.81
C ASP A 78 -7.62 19.50 5.03
N LYS A 79 -8.58 20.18 4.38
CA LYS A 79 -9.99 19.74 4.37
C LYS A 79 -10.13 18.51 3.50
N THR A 80 -10.50 17.38 4.10
CA THR A 80 -10.59 16.08 3.39
C THR A 80 -11.99 15.76 2.89
N ASN A 81 -13.02 16.24 3.59
CA ASN A 81 -14.41 16.01 3.20
C ASN A 81 -15.32 17.14 3.70
N GLU A 82 -16.39 17.41 2.95
CA GLU A 82 -17.50 18.26 3.36
C GLU A 82 -18.80 17.66 2.81
N ASN A 83 -19.78 17.50 3.68
CA ASN A 83 -21.13 17.07 3.33
C ASN A 83 -22.16 17.85 4.16
N PHE A 84 -23.41 17.74 3.75
CA PHE A 84 -24.52 18.24 4.54
C PHE A 84 -25.74 17.34 4.32
N TYR A 85 -26.56 17.24 5.35
CA TYR A 85 -27.82 16.51 5.31
C TYR A 85 -28.88 17.25 6.11
N LYS A 86 -30.15 16.93 5.87
CA LYS A 86 -31.26 17.51 6.63
C LYS A 86 -31.68 16.50 7.69
N ASP A 87 -31.47 16.86 8.95
CA ASP A 87 -31.76 16.00 10.10
C ASP A 87 -33.27 15.80 10.29
N GLY A 88 -33.72 14.65 10.78
CA GLY A 88 -35.14 14.37 11.07
C GLY A 88 -36.04 13.98 9.88
N MET A 89 -35.52 13.88 8.65
CA MET A 89 -36.32 13.47 7.47
C MET A 89 -36.49 11.95 7.33
N TYR A 90 -35.75 11.13 8.09
CA TYR A 90 -35.82 9.66 8.02
C TYR A 90 -37.08 9.10 8.68
N ASP A 91 -37.51 9.69 9.79
CA ASP A 91 -38.61 9.15 10.60
C ASP A 91 -39.94 9.92 10.45
N ASN A 92 -39.91 11.18 10.00
CA ASN A 92 -41.13 11.96 9.76
C ASN A 92 -40.96 12.94 8.59
N LYS A 93 -41.63 12.65 7.46
CA LYS A 93 -41.62 13.49 6.24
C LYS A 93 -42.15 14.91 6.45
N ASP A 94 -42.94 15.13 7.50
CA ASP A 94 -43.59 16.40 7.81
C ASP A 94 -42.78 17.29 8.77
N GLN A 95 -41.64 16.82 9.30
CA GLN A 95 -40.74 17.67 10.09
C GLN A 95 -39.83 18.49 9.17
N THR A 96 -39.87 19.81 9.32
CA THR A 96 -38.86 20.71 8.77
C THR A 96 -37.56 20.55 9.56
N GLY A 97 -36.78 19.54 9.21
CA GLY A 97 -35.44 19.32 9.72
C GLY A 97 -34.50 20.52 9.53
N SER A 98 -33.52 20.67 10.42
CA SER A 98 -32.41 21.60 10.23
C SER A 98 -31.30 20.97 9.40
N PHE A 99 -30.55 21.77 8.64
CA PHE A 99 -29.36 21.27 7.96
C PHE A 99 -28.21 21.09 8.94
N ILE A 100 -27.61 19.90 8.90
CA ILE A 100 -26.40 19.55 9.60
C ILE A 100 -25.27 19.44 8.58
N TYR A 101 -24.14 20.04 8.90
CA TYR A 101 -22.95 20.09 8.06
C TYR A 101 -21.87 19.22 8.70
N GLY A 102 -21.39 18.25 7.92
CA GLY A 102 -20.28 17.39 8.28
C GLY A 102 -19.00 17.83 7.58
N VAL A 103 -17.93 18.10 8.31
CA VAL A 103 -16.61 18.41 7.74
C VAL A 103 -15.52 17.61 8.43
N ASN A 104 -14.54 17.18 7.65
CA ASN A 104 -13.35 16.49 8.14
C ASN A 104 -12.10 17.24 7.70
N TYR A 105 -11.15 17.35 8.62
CA TYR A 105 -9.84 17.94 8.37
C TYR A 105 -8.74 16.97 8.80
N THR A 106 -7.67 16.89 8.02
CA THR A 106 -6.41 16.30 8.47
C THR A 106 -5.51 17.43 8.94
N ILE A 107 -4.97 17.31 10.15
CA ILE A 107 -4.02 18.27 10.71
C ILE A 107 -2.71 17.56 10.97
N VAL A 108 -1.64 18.01 10.31
CA VAL A 108 -0.28 17.50 10.50
C VAL A 108 0.37 18.28 11.64
N LEU A 109 0.80 17.55 12.66
CA LEU A 109 1.43 18.05 13.86
C LEU A 109 2.96 18.02 13.70
N ASN A 110 3.66 18.88 14.43
CA ASN A 110 5.10 18.79 14.60
C ASN A 110 5.47 17.77 15.70
N SER A 111 4.60 17.56 16.68
CA SER A 111 4.76 16.56 17.75
C SER A 111 3.41 16.04 18.26
N LEU A 112 3.38 14.84 18.84
CA LEU A 112 2.16 14.25 19.39
C LEU A 112 1.55 15.08 20.53
N SER A 113 2.36 15.85 21.27
CA SER A 113 1.88 16.72 22.36
C SER A 113 1.03 17.91 21.90
N GLU A 114 1.10 18.30 20.62
CA GLU A 114 0.29 19.41 20.09
C GLU A 114 -1.18 19.05 19.91
N LYS A 115 -1.54 17.76 19.99
CA LYS A 115 -2.92 17.30 19.96
C LYS A 115 -3.77 17.93 21.08
N ASP A 116 -3.19 18.06 22.27
CA ASP A 116 -3.89 18.62 23.43
C ASP A 116 -4.17 20.11 23.21
N ARG A 117 -3.22 20.85 22.62
CA ARG A 117 -3.39 22.26 22.23
C ARG A 117 -4.53 22.45 21.22
N ILE A 118 -4.65 21.59 20.21
CA ILE A 118 -5.76 21.68 19.25
C ILE A 118 -7.09 21.38 19.95
N SER A 119 -7.10 20.41 20.87
CA SER A 119 -8.29 20.07 21.65
C SER A 119 -8.74 21.23 22.53
N GLU A 120 -7.80 21.96 23.13
CA GLU A 120 -8.05 23.18 23.90
C GLU A 120 -8.63 24.30 23.04
N LEU A 121 -8.04 24.59 21.88
CA LEU A 121 -8.53 25.61 20.94
C LEU A 121 -9.97 25.33 20.48
N LEU A 122 -10.29 24.08 20.17
CA LEU A 122 -11.66 23.67 19.80
C LEU A 122 -12.65 23.89 20.95
N LYS A 123 -12.24 23.57 22.18
CA LYS A 123 -13.05 23.73 23.39
C LYS A 123 -13.30 25.20 23.73
N GLU A 124 -12.30 26.07 23.58
CA GLU A 124 -12.42 27.51 23.81
C GLU A 124 -13.44 28.18 22.88
N LYS A 125 -13.63 27.63 21.68
CA LYS A 125 -14.60 28.10 20.69
C LYS A 125 -15.96 27.39 20.77
N ASP A 126 -16.16 26.51 21.76
CA ASP A 126 -17.37 25.68 21.92
C ASP A 126 -17.71 24.88 20.65
N ILE A 127 -16.68 24.34 19.98
CA ILE A 127 -16.83 23.52 18.77
C ILE A 127 -16.88 22.04 19.18
N PRO A 128 -18.00 21.33 19.00
CA PRO A 128 -18.13 19.90 19.32
C PRO A 128 -17.50 19.00 18.24
N ALA A 129 -16.20 19.19 17.96
CA ALA A 129 -15.45 18.36 17.03
C ALA A 129 -14.86 17.13 17.73
N ASN A 130 -14.78 16.02 17.00
CA ASN A 130 -14.11 14.80 17.43
C ASN A 130 -12.72 14.74 16.80
N ILE A 131 -11.71 14.47 17.63
CA ILE A 131 -10.33 14.24 17.17
C ILE A 131 -10.05 12.73 17.17
N ASN A 132 -9.97 12.16 15.98
CA ASN A 132 -9.66 10.75 15.74
C ASN A 132 -8.28 10.59 15.09
N SER A 133 -7.73 9.38 15.18
CA SER A 133 -6.49 8.93 14.53
C SER A 133 -5.19 9.57 15.06
N ASN A 134 -4.23 8.73 15.43
CA ASN A 134 -2.83 9.11 15.64
C ASN A 134 -1.99 8.41 14.55
N GLY A 135 -2.19 8.83 13.31
CA GLY A 135 -1.39 8.33 12.18
C GLY A 135 -0.16 9.18 11.97
N TYR A 136 0.61 8.83 10.95
CA TYR A 136 1.72 9.61 10.45
C TYR A 136 1.40 10.10 9.04
N PHE A 137 1.66 11.38 8.79
CA PHE A 137 1.52 11.95 7.47
C PHE A 137 2.76 11.64 6.64
N VAL A 138 2.56 11.02 5.48
CA VAL A 138 3.57 10.82 4.46
C VAL A 138 3.18 11.58 3.20
N SER A 139 4.05 12.49 2.76
CA SER A 139 3.84 13.18 1.48
C SER A 139 4.02 12.20 0.31
N PRO A 140 3.39 12.43 -0.86
CA PRO A 140 3.61 11.63 -2.06
C PRO A 140 5.08 11.42 -2.42
N GLU A 141 5.88 12.49 -2.35
CA GLU A 141 7.31 12.47 -2.67
C GLU A 141 8.11 11.65 -1.65
N THR A 142 7.83 11.85 -0.36
CA THR A 142 8.43 11.07 0.72
C THR A 142 8.06 9.59 0.58
N ASN A 143 6.80 9.28 0.28
CA ASN A 143 6.34 7.91 0.11
C ASN A 143 7.06 7.21 -1.04
N SER A 144 7.15 7.86 -2.21
CA SER A 144 7.89 7.32 -3.36
C SER A 144 9.35 7.02 -2.99
N THR A 145 10.01 7.96 -2.32
CA THR A 145 11.41 7.80 -1.90
C THR A 145 11.58 6.64 -0.92
N LEU A 146 10.66 6.51 0.05
CA LEU A 146 10.68 5.41 1.02
C LEU A 146 10.47 4.06 0.34
N GLN A 147 9.52 3.97 -0.60
CA GLN A 147 9.25 2.75 -1.35
C GLN A 147 10.43 2.32 -2.21
N ASP A 148 11.06 3.25 -2.93
CA ASP A 148 12.24 2.97 -3.75
C ASP A 148 13.39 2.48 -2.88
N LYS A 149 13.66 3.16 -1.75
CA LYS A 149 14.68 2.75 -0.80
C LYS A 149 14.39 1.35 -0.23
N ALA A 150 13.13 1.08 0.13
CA ALA A 150 12.72 -0.21 0.65
C ALA A 150 12.92 -1.33 -0.38
N PHE A 151 12.52 -1.05 -1.63
CA PHE A 151 12.65 -1.96 -2.76
C PHE A 151 14.13 -2.34 -2.96
N GLN A 152 15.00 -1.34 -3.08
CA GLN A 152 16.43 -1.58 -3.32
C GLN A 152 17.07 -2.37 -2.18
N LYS A 153 16.69 -2.10 -0.93
CA LYS A 153 17.22 -2.83 0.23
C LYS A 153 16.71 -4.28 0.30
N ALA A 154 15.42 -4.51 0.05
CA ALA A 154 14.85 -5.85 0.00
C ALA A 154 15.44 -6.67 -1.15
N LEU A 155 15.58 -6.07 -2.35
CA LEU A 155 16.22 -6.67 -3.51
C LEU A 155 17.68 -7.05 -3.22
N ALA A 156 18.46 -6.13 -2.63
CA ALA A 156 19.84 -6.40 -2.25
C ALA A 156 19.93 -7.56 -1.24
N ASN A 157 19.04 -7.59 -0.24
CA ASN A 157 19.00 -8.68 0.74
C ASN A 157 18.76 -10.04 0.07
N ALA A 158 17.80 -10.13 -0.86
CA ALA A 158 17.54 -11.35 -1.61
C ALA A 158 18.75 -11.78 -2.45
N LYS A 159 19.33 -10.85 -3.22
CA LYS A 159 20.50 -11.11 -4.08
C LYS A 159 21.70 -11.60 -3.27
N THR A 160 22.03 -10.94 -2.16
CA THR A 160 23.15 -11.35 -1.30
C THR A 160 22.96 -12.78 -0.77
N ARG A 161 21.74 -13.17 -0.41
CA ARG A 161 21.46 -14.53 0.06
C ARG A 161 21.53 -15.57 -1.07
N ILE A 162 21.08 -15.21 -2.28
CA ILE A 162 21.23 -16.07 -3.47
C ILE A 162 22.71 -16.26 -3.80
N THR A 163 23.49 -15.18 -3.81
CA THR A 163 24.94 -15.25 -4.08
C THR A 163 25.63 -16.12 -3.03
N ALA A 164 25.39 -15.88 -1.73
CA ALA A 164 25.98 -16.70 -0.68
C ALA A 164 25.60 -18.19 -0.78
N TYR A 165 24.38 -18.49 -1.24
CA TYR A 165 23.96 -19.87 -1.50
C TYR A 165 24.70 -20.48 -2.69
N ALA A 166 24.79 -19.76 -3.81
CA ALA A 166 25.52 -20.21 -5.00
C ALA A 166 27.02 -20.42 -4.70
N ASP A 167 27.65 -19.48 -4.00
CA ASP A 167 29.05 -19.57 -3.55
C ASP A 167 29.27 -20.81 -2.67
N SER A 168 28.30 -21.19 -1.82
CA SER A 168 28.41 -22.39 -0.98
C SER A 168 28.33 -23.72 -1.76
N LEU A 169 27.93 -23.64 -3.03
CA LEU A 169 27.84 -24.77 -3.96
C LEU A 169 28.92 -24.71 -5.05
N ASP A 170 29.88 -23.78 -4.95
CA ASP A 170 30.87 -23.51 -6.02
C ASP A 170 30.19 -23.24 -7.39
N MET A 171 29.06 -22.52 -7.38
CA MET A 171 28.26 -22.17 -8.55
C MET A 171 28.11 -20.65 -8.70
N HIS A 172 27.74 -20.22 -9.90
CA HIS A 172 27.33 -18.85 -10.19
C HIS A 172 25.81 -18.70 -10.24
N ALA A 173 25.31 -17.54 -9.82
CA ALA A 173 23.88 -17.22 -9.86
C ALA A 173 23.58 -16.12 -10.91
N GLU A 174 22.73 -16.45 -11.89
CA GLU A 174 22.17 -15.49 -12.83
C GLU A 174 20.73 -15.15 -12.42
N ILE A 175 20.44 -13.87 -12.17
CA ILE A 175 19.10 -13.44 -11.79
C ILE A 175 18.19 -13.47 -13.03
N ILE A 176 17.17 -14.33 -13.00
CA ILE A 176 16.21 -14.53 -14.10
C ILE A 176 14.82 -13.95 -13.81
N GLY A 177 14.56 -13.53 -12.57
CA GLY A 177 13.28 -12.93 -12.21
C GLY A 177 13.33 -12.11 -10.94
N VAL A 178 12.59 -11.00 -10.92
CA VAL A 178 12.34 -10.18 -9.73
C VAL A 178 10.85 -9.88 -9.70
N GLU A 179 10.22 -10.17 -8.58
CA GLU A 179 8.80 -9.95 -8.36
C GLU A 179 8.59 -9.25 -7.01
N GLU A 180 7.83 -8.16 -7.04
CA GLU A 180 7.40 -7.50 -5.82
C GLU A 180 6.21 -8.27 -5.23
N LEU A 181 6.34 -8.68 -3.96
CA LEU A 181 5.26 -9.35 -3.25
C LEU A 181 4.46 -8.30 -2.48
N ASP A 182 3.36 -7.84 -3.08
CA ASP A 182 2.47 -6.87 -2.46
C ASP A 182 1.71 -7.48 -1.28
N ASP A 183 1.90 -6.91 -0.09
CA ASP A 183 0.88 -6.90 0.95
C ASP A 183 0.17 -5.53 0.85
N TYR A 184 -1.14 -5.55 0.68
CA TYR A 184 -2.00 -4.39 0.40
C TYR A 184 -1.62 -3.07 1.14
N GLN A 185 -1.82 -1.95 0.41
CA GLN A 185 -1.68 -0.53 0.81
C GLN A 185 -0.26 0.05 0.91
N LEU A 186 0.48 0.05 -0.19
CA LEU A 186 1.69 0.88 -0.33
C LEU A 186 1.38 2.38 -0.47
N TYR A 187 0.14 2.74 -0.80
CA TYR A 187 -0.25 4.14 -0.96
C TYR A 187 -1.54 4.44 -0.18
N PRO A 188 -1.46 4.96 1.06
CA PRO A 188 -2.65 5.48 1.70
C PRO A 188 -3.17 6.66 0.85
N VAL A 189 -4.42 6.55 0.40
CA VAL A 189 -5.06 7.52 -0.52
C VAL A 189 -5.09 8.92 0.10
N ASP A 190 -5.16 8.99 1.42
CA ASP A 190 -5.16 10.20 2.24
C ASP A 190 -3.77 10.62 2.72
N GLY A 191 -2.71 9.89 2.36
CA GLY A 191 -1.35 10.13 2.84
C GLY A 191 -1.14 9.79 4.31
N ILE A 192 -2.06 9.05 4.94
CA ILE A 192 -1.99 8.70 6.37
C ILE A 192 -1.58 7.25 6.54
N VAL A 193 -0.46 7.03 7.23
CA VAL A 193 0.00 5.69 7.62
C VAL A 193 -0.31 5.48 9.10
N TYR A 194 -0.98 4.37 9.41
CA TYR A 194 -1.37 4.01 10.79
C TYR A 194 -0.39 3.06 11.47
N ASN A 195 0.53 2.48 10.70
CA ASN A 195 1.59 1.62 11.22
C ASN A 195 2.85 2.45 11.48
N ASP A 196 3.66 2.00 12.42
CA ASP A 196 4.99 2.55 12.71
C ASP A 196 6.07 2.04 11.73
N LYS A 197 5.72 1.04 10.91
CA LYS A 197 6.64 0.32 10.02
C LYS A 197 6.04 0.06 8.65
N LEU A 198 6.88 0.21 7.63
CA LEU A 198 6.63 -0.26 6.27
C LEU A 198 7.48 -1.51 6.01
N ILE A 199 6.86 -2.57 5.49
CA ILE A 199 7.53 -3.83 5.17
C ILE A 199 7.50 -4.01 3.66
N LYS A 200 8.67 -4.16 3.05
CA LYS A 200 8.82 -4.44 1.62
C LYS A 200 9.36 -5.85 1.43
N LYS A 201 8.72 -6.62 0.56
CA LYS A 201 9.07 -8.01 0.25
C LYS A 201 9.33 -8.15 -1.24
N ILE A 202 10.53 -8.59 -1.61
CA ILE A 202 10.92 -8.80 -3.01
C ILE A 202 11.36 -10.25 -3.17
N LYS A 203 10.68 -10.98 -4.05
CA LYS A 203 11.06 -12.33 -4.47
C LYS A 203 12.04 -12.21 -5.63
N VAL A 204 13.18 -12.88 -5.52
CA VAL A 204 14.19 -12.97 -6.58
C VAL A 204 14.36 -14.43 -6.94
N LYS A 205 14.29 -14.71 -8.24
CA LYS A 205 14.56 -16.01 -8.84
C LYS A 205 15.89 -15.94 -9.57
N ALA A 206 16.75 -16.93 -9.34
CA ALA A 206 18.03 -17.07 -10.02
C ALA A 206 18.19 -18.48 -10.58
N HIS A 207 18.90 -18.56 -11.71
CA HIS A 207 19.44 -19.80 -12.26
C HIS A 207 20.85 -20.02 -11.72
N LEU A 208 21.16 -21.24 -11.31
CA LEU A 208 22.46 -21.66 -10.78
C LEU A 208 23.22 -22.38 -11.90
N VAL A 209 24.41 -21.89 -12.17
CA VAL A 209 25.27 -22.32 -13.28
C VAL A 209 26.57 -22.85 -12.70
N GLU A 210 26.97 -24.05 -13.10
CA GLU A 210 28.30 -24.59 -12.84
C GLU A 210 29.30 -23.90 -13.78
N ASP A 211 30.51 -23.64 -13.28
CA ASP A 211 31.62 -23.12 -14.10
C ASP A 211 32.04 -24.08 -15.23
#